data_AF-A0A956CA09-F1
#
_entry.id   AF-A0A956CA09-F1
#
_cell.length_a   1.000
_cell.length_b   1.000
_cell.length_c   1.000
_cell.angle_alpha   90.00
_cell.angle_beta   90.00
_cell.angle_gamma   90.00
#
_symmetry.space_group_name_H-M   'P 1'
#
loop_
_entity.id
_entity.type
_entity.pdbx_description
1 polymer ?
#
loop_
_entity_poly.entity_id
_entity_poly.type
_entity_poly.pdbx_seq_one_letter_code
_entity_poly.pdbx_strand_id
1 'polypeptide(L)'
;MKCPAVLALCALAVSACDPPHKAPAPPREEPHPAAADRAAKVAAARSKTRAHLGRHATRPRKIAEKTCDDSELKRRAPDSAARVLTLATEDARYEAKSLLPLRITNQLTVPRWTDFEDVLAGVGDRGQTPEVIDEAVRGVERESARRFLGVYHVLYYSVPKRIHKLGKRHAEWVAGVLDAWFVIHDAQSLTPLCQAHITVRNDVKDAPLAVRLKSDTRDALVTTLGGELRSASKEALSRMTGVLTMPDDDQRVAHR
;
A
#
# COMPACT_ATOMS: atom_id res chain seq x y z
N MET A 1 -18.68 -69.53 3.56
CA MET A 1 -19.95 -70.17 3.97
C MET A 1 -21.00 -69.06 4.04
N LYS A 2 -21.83 -68.95 2.99
CA LYS A 2 -23.28 -69.18 3.00
C LYS A 2 -24.10 -68.17 3.86
N CYS A 3 -24.79 -67.25 3.18
CA CYS A 3 -26.14 -66.74 3.56
C CYS A 3 -27.12 -67.92 3.78
N PRO A 4 -28.34 -67.79 4.35
CA PRO A 4 -29.21 -66.60 4.50
C PRO A 4 -30.10 -66.55 5.79
N ALA A 5 -31.02 -65.56 5.88
CA ALA A 5 -32.40 -65.59 6.44
C ALA A 5 -32.77 -64.19 6.97
N VAL A 6 -33.62 -63.37 6.34
CA VAL A 6 -35.10 -63.42 6.21
C VAL A 6 -35.87 -63.03 7.49
N LEU A 7 -36.43 -61.81 7.43
CA LEU A 7 -37.71 -61.25 7.93
C LEU A 7 -38.16 -61.46 9.40
N ALA A 8 -38.43 -60.34 10.07
CA ALA A 8 -39.65 -60.17 10.86
C ALA A 8 -40.04 -58.67 10.99
N LEU A 9 -41.31 -58.39 10.67
CA LEU A 9 -42.01 -57.13 10.89
C LEU A 9 -42.10 -56.77 12.38
N CYS A 10 -41.99 -55.49 12.70
CA CYS A 10 -42.78 -54.87 13.76
C CYS A 10 -43.23 -53.47 13.29
N ALA A 11 -44.54 -53.32 13.13
CA ALA A 11 -45.24 -52.06 13.03
C ALA A 11 -45.39 -51.41 14.42
N LEU A 12 -45.83 -50.14 14.43
CA LEU A 12 -46.22 -49.24 15.55
C LEU A 12 -45.19 -48.09 15.71
N ALA A 13 -45.55 -46.81 15.74
CA ALA A 13 -46.84 -46.14 15.62
C ALA A 13 -46.55 -44.70 15.17
N VAL A 14 -47.39 -44.17 14.27
CA VAL A 14 -47.33 -42.77 13.83
C VAL A 14 -47.88 -41.92 14.98
N SER A 15 -47.00 -41.33 15.78
CA SER A 15 -47.37 -40.23 16.67
C SER A 15 -47.36 -38.95 15.84
N ALA A 16 -48.55 -38.40 15.61
CA ALA A 16 -48.74 -37.08 15.06
C ALA A 16 -48.21 -36.06 16.08
N CYS A 17 -47.01 -35.52 15.83
CA CYS A 17 -46.57 -34.27 16.47
C CYS A 17 -47.14 -33.11 15.64
N ASP A 18 -48.02 -32.33 16.25
CA ASP A 18 -48.42 -31.01 15.77
C ASP A 18 -47.17 -30.15 15.47
N PRO A 19 -47.09 -29.48 14.31
CA PRO A 19 -46.00 -28.56 14.05
C PRO A 19 -46.11 -27.35 15.00
N PRO A 20 -45.01 -26.90 15.63
CA PRO A 20 -45.04 -25.73 16.49
C PRO A 20 -45.46 -24.50 15.67
N HIS A 21 -46.45 -23.77 16.18
CA HIS A 21 -46.85 -22.46 15.68
C HIS A 21 -45.61 -21.58 15.49
N LYS A 22 -45.24 -21.33 14.21
CA LYS A 22 -44.27 -20.29 13.87
C LYS A 22 -44.84 -18.95 14.34
N ALA A 23 -44.24 -18.39 15.39
CA ALA A 23 -44.45 -16.98 15.71
C ALA A 23 -44.16 -16.14 14.45
N PRO A 24 -44.99 -15.12 14.15
CA PRO A 24 -44.73 -14.24 13.03
C PRO A 24 -43.35 -13.62 13.21
N ALA A 25 -42.52 -13.73 12.17
CA ALA A 25 -41.21 -13.08 12.14
C ALA A 25 -41.42 -11.58 12.44
N PRO A 26 -40.58 -10.96 13.28
CA PRO A 26 -40.68 -9.52 13.53
C PRO A 26 -40.62 -8.78 12.19
N PRO A 27 -41.35 -7.66 12.05
CA PRO A 27 -41.36 -6.87 10.83
C PRO A 27 -39.91 -6.55 10.45
N ARG A 28 -39.54 -6.90 9.21
CA ARG A 28 -38.25 -6.54 8.61
C ARG A 28 -38.18 -5.02 8.66
N GLU A 29 -37.40 -4.46 9.57
CA GLU A 29 -37.07 -3.03 9.55
C GLU A 29 -36.51 -2.72 8.16
N GLU A 30 -37.24 -1.91 7.40
CA GLU A 30 -36.74 -1.41 6.13
C GLU A 30 -35.46 -0.63 6.43
N PRO A 31 -34.34 -0.92 5.72
CA PRO A 31 -33.09 -0.24 5.99
C PRO A 31 -33.30 1.26 5.80
N HIS A 32 -33.09 2.01 6.88
CA HIS A 32 -33.22 3.46 6.91
C HIS A 32 -32.53 4.06 5.68
N PRO A 33 -33.13 5.01 4.94
CA PRO A 33 -32.60 5.51 3.66
C PRO A 33 -31.16 6.02 3.73
N ALA A 34 -30.76 6.55 4.90
CA ALA A 34 -29.38 6.95 5.17
C ALA A 34 -28.37 5.79 5.22
N ALA A 35 -28.79 4.59 5.64
CA ALA A 35 -27.95 3.39 5.66
C ALA A 35 -27.77 2.80 4.25
N ALA A 36 -28.81 2.86 3.42
CA ALA A 36 -28.75 2.41 2.02
C ALA A 36 -27.80 3.28 1.17
N ASP A 37 -27.87 4.60 1.32
CA ASP A 37 -26.96 5.54 0.64
C ASP A 37 -25.50 5.32 1.07
N ARG A 38 -25.24 5.11 2.37
CA ARG A 38 -23.90 4.78 2.87
C ARG A 38 -23.37 3.46 2.32
N ALA A 39 -24.18 2.42 2.31
CA ALA A 39 -23.79 1.13 1.75
C ALA A 39 -23.41 1.25 0.26
N ALA A 40 -24.15 2.04 -0.51
CA ALA A 40 -23.83 2.33 -1.91
C ALA A 40 -22.50 3.09 -2.06
N LYS A 41 -22.25 4.10 -1.21
CA LYS A 41 -20.97 4.84 -1.18
C LYS A 41 -19.79 3.95 -0.82
N VAL A 42 -19.93 3.11 0.20
CA VAL A 42 -18.90 2.13 0.62
C VAL A 42 -18.63 1.13 -0.49
N ALA A 43 -19.67 0.60 -1.15
CA ALA A 43 -19.51 -0.32 -2.26
C ALA A 43 -18.79 0.33 -3.47
N ALA A 44 -19.16 1.56 -3.81
CA ALA A 44 -18.50 2.32 -4.87
C ALA A 44 -17.03 2.61 -4.52
N ALA A 45 -16.74 2.98 -3.28
CA ALA A 45 -15.39 3.21 -2.78
C ALA A 45 -14.53 1.93 -2.87
N ARG A 46 -15.03 0.79 -2.37
CA ARG A 46 -14.33 -0.51 -2.47
C ARG A 46 -14.04 -0.91 -3.92
N SER A 47 -15.00 -0.69 -4.82
CA SER A 47 -14.82 -0.96 -6.27
C SER A 47 -13.68 -0.13 -6.86
N LYS A 48 -13.61 1.18 -6.53
CA LYS A 48 -12.54 2.08 -6.97
C LYS A 48 -11.17 1.63 -6.44
N THR A 49 -11.09 1.25 -5.16
CA THR A 49 -9.88 0.73 -4.53
C THR A 49 -9.35 -0.50 -5.28
N ARG A 50 -10.22 -1.48 -5.54
CA ARG A 50 -9.84 -2.73 -6.25
C ARG A 50 -9.35 -2.47 -7.67
N ALA A 51 -9.96 -1.53 -8.39
CA ALA A 51 -9.55 -1.18 -9.75
C ALA A 51 -8.15 -0.55 -9.81
N HIS A 52 -7.77 0.22 -8.78
CA HIS A 52 -6.46 0.86 -8.68
C HIS A 52 -5.34 -0.11 -8.30
N LEU A 53 -5.59 -1.03 -7.37
CA LEU A 53 -4.59 -2.00 -6.90
C LEU A 53 -4.18 -3.02 -7.99
N GLY A 54 -5.01 -3.23 -9.01
CA GLY A 54 -4.82 -4.31 -9.99
C GLY A 54 -3.88 -4.04 -11.17
N ARG A 55 -3.16 -2.90 -11.24
CA ARG A 55 -2.46 -2.55 -12.50
C ARG A 55 -1.12 -1.83 -12.36
N HIS A 56 -0.08 -2.48 -11.83
CA HIS A 56 1.28 -1.96 -11.95
C HIS A 56 2.24 -3.05 -12.43
N ALA A 57 2.47 -3.08 -13.74
CA ALA A 57 3.47 -3.95 -14.35
C ALA A 57 3.91 -3.38 -15.71
N THR A 58 4.65 -2.27 -15.70
CA THR A 58 5.54 -1.95 -16.81
C THR A 58 6.91 -1.63 -16.26
N ARG A 59 7.81 -2.61 -16.32
CA ARG A 59 9.22 -2.39 -15.99
C ARG A 59 9.79 -1.35 -16.95
N PRO A 60 10.45 -0.30 -16.46
CA PRO A 60 11.17 0.61 -17.32
C PRO A 60 12.27 -0.18 -18.04
N ARG A 61 12.18 -0.24 -19.38
CA ARG A 61 13.36 -0.56 -20.19
C ARG A 61 14.35 0.59 -19.99
N LYS A 62 15.67 0.31 -20.01
CA LYS A 62 16.73 1.33 -19.84
C LYS A 62 16.40 2.58 -20.68
N ILE A 63 15.97 3.65 -20.03
CA ILE A 63 15.61 4.92 -20.66
C ILE A 63 16.41 6.00 -19.91
N ALA A 64 16.92 6.96 -20.66
CA ALA A 64 17.58 8.14 -20.11
C ALA A 64 16.64 8.90 -19.17
N GLU A 65 17.20 9.74 -18.30
CA GLU A 65 16.38 10.66 -17.53
C GLU A 65 15.53 11.53 -18.46
N LYS A 66 14.29 11.79 -18.05
CA LYS A 66 13.32 12.51 -18.86
C LYS A 66 12.44 13.37 -17.97
N THR A 67 12.36 14.66 -18.26
CA THR A 67 11.44 15.60 -17.60
C THR A 67 10.01 15.43 -18.11
N CYS A 68 9.04 15.90 -17.32
CA CYS A 68 7.63 15.84 -17.70
C CYS A 68 7.26 17.04 -18.59
N ASP A 69 6.26 16.89 -19.45
CA ASP A 69 5.62 18.02 -20.12
C ASP A 69 4.57 18.64 -19.20
N ASP A 70 4.91 19.75 -18.55
CA ASP A 70 4.04 20.46 -17.62
C ASP A 70 2.71 20.93 -18.24
N SER A 71 2.68 21.22 -19.55
CA SER A 71 1.46 21.63 -20.24
C SER A 71 0.51 20.44 -20.41
N GLU A 72 1.06 19.28 -20.76
CA GLU A 72 0.32 18.03 -20.80
C GLU A 72 -0.20 17.62 -19.41
N LEU A 73 0.63 17.75 -18.36
CA LEU A 73 0.23 17.45 -16.98
C LEU A 73 -0.95 18.33 -16.53
N LYS A 74 -0.88 19.65 -16.77
CA LYS A 74 -1.97 20.59 -16.44
C LYS A 74 -3.25 20.30 -17.23
N ARG A 75 -3.13 19.89 -18.50
CA ARG A 75 -4.28 19.50 -19.34
C ARG A 75 -4.96 18.22 -18.83
N ARG A 76 -4.17 17.22 -18.43
CA ARG A 76 -4.68 15.93 -17.91
C ARG A 76 -5.26 16.06 -16.50
N ALA A 77 -4.76 16.99 -15.69
CA ALA A 77 -5.21 17.27 -14.34
C ALA A 77 -5.35 18.79 -14.13
N PRO A 78 -6.51 19.39 -14.47
CA PRO A 78 -6.72 20.83 -14.30
C PRO A 78 -6.80 21.25 -12.83
N ASP A 79 -7.33 20.37 -11.97
CA ASP A 79 -7.34 20.55 -10.52
C ASP A 79 -5.96 20.28 -9.91
N SER A 80 -5.53 21.14 -8.98
CA SER A 80 -4.31 20.95 -8.19
C SER A 80 -4.33 19.70 -7.33
N ALA A 81 -5.47 19.30 -6.78
CA ALA A 81 -5.55 18.11 -5.92
C ALA A 81 -5.22 16.82 -6.69
N ALA A 82 -5.56 16.78 -7.99
CA ALA A 82 -5.26 15.66 -8.88
C ALA A 82 -3.78 15.56 -9.29
N ARG A 83 -2.96 16.58 -8.96
CA ARG A 83 -1.50 16.66 -9.27
C ARG A 83 -0.61 16.18 -8.11
N VAL A 84 -1.21 15.78 -6.99
CA VAL A 84 -0.50 15.10 -5.92
C VAL A 84 -0.25 13.65 -6.35
N LEU A 85 0.99 13.19 -6.26
CA LEU A 85 1.36 11.84 -6.63
C LEU A 85 0.83 10.81 -5.63
N THR A 86 0.25 9.73 -6.14
CA THR A 86 0.18 8.46 -5.41
C THR A 86 1.53 7.76 -5.53
N LEU A 87 2.04 7.14 -4.47
CA LEU A 87 3.35 6.50 -4.48
C LEU A 87 3.27 4.98 -4.34
N ALA A 88 4.00 4.27 -5.20
CA ALA A 88 4.14 2.82 -5.17
C ALA A 88 5.60 2.39 -5.31
N THR A 89 5.90 1.16 -4.88
CA THR A 89 7.23 0.57 -4.98
C THR A 89 7.15 -0.75 -5.73
N GLU A 90 8.02 -0.93 -6.72
CA GLU A 90 8.24 -2.18 -7.44
C GLU A 90 9.68 -2.65 -7.21
N ASP A 91 9.83 -3.92 -6.83
CA ASP A 91 11.15 -4.56 -6.76
C ASP A 91 11.59 -5.02 -8.15
N ALA A 92 12.40 -4.19 -8.82
CA ALA A 92 12.89 -4.43 -10.19
C ALA A 92 14.30 -5.06 -10.22
N ARG A 93 14.83 -5.48 -9.07
CA ARG A 93 16.18 -6.06 -8.97
C ARG A 93 16.27 -7.37 -9.74
N TYR A 94 17.27 -7.50 -10.60
CA TYR A 94 17.59 -8.76 -11.27
C TYR A 94 18.13 -9.77 -10.24
N GLU A 95 17.59 -10.99 -10.21
CA GLU A 95 18.03 -12.07 -9.30
C GLU A 95 18.08 -11.66 -7.81
N ALA A 96 17.03 -11.01 -7.32
CA ALA A 96 16.94 -10.60 -5.93
C ALA A 96 17.07 -11.81 -4.98
N LYS A 97 18.20 -11.91 -4.27
CA LYS A 97 18.47 -12.97 -3.27
C LYS A 97 17.66 -12.82 -1.97
N SER A 98 17.00 -11.68 -1.79
CA SER A 98 16.20 -11.36 -0.61
C SER A 98 15.18 -10.29 -0.98
N LEU A 99 14.01 -10.29 -0.35
CA LEU A 99 13.00 -9.26 -0.51
C LEU A 99 13.50 -7.90 0.00
N LEU A 100 12.94 -6.81 -0.54
CA LEU A 100 13.15 -5.49 0.05
C LEU A 100 12.57 -5.47 1.47
N PRO A 101 13.27 -4.87 2.45
CA PRO A 101 12.75 -4.75 3.81
C PRO A 101 11.41 -4.00 3.81
N LEU A 102 10.43 -4.55 4.53
CA LEU A 102 9.08 -3.99 4.60
C LEU A 102 9.08 -2.52 5.07
N ARG A 103 10.03 -2.14 5.93
CA ARG A 103 10.19 -0.75 6.38
C ARG A 103 10.50 0.21 5.22
N ILE A 104 11.36 -0.19 4.29
CA ILE A 104 11.68 0.60 3.10
C ILE A 104 10.43 0.67 2.22
N THR A 105 9.79 -0.46 1.93
CA THR A 105 8.59 -0.45 1.08
C THR A 105 7.45 0.36 1.69
N ASN A 106 7.26 0.32 3.02
CA ASN A 106 6.23 1.11 3.70
C ASN A 106 6.56 2.61 3.74
N GLN A 107 7.84 2.99 3.69
CA GLN A 107 8.25 4.40 3.59
C GLN A 107 8.12 4.96 2.18
N LEU A 108 8.33 4.13 1.16
CA LEU A 108 8.30 4.55 -0.24
C LEU A 108 6.91 4.45 -0.84
N THR A 109 6.17 3.41 -0.50
CA THR A 109 4.76 3.28 -0.83
C THR A 109 3.95 4.12 0.14
N VAL A 110 2.92 4.78 -0.38
CA VAL A 110 1.88 5.40 0.44
C VAL A 110 0.64 4.51 0.25
N PRO A 111 0.51 3.42 1.02
CA PRO A 111 -0.60 2.48 0.88
C PRO A 111 -1.83 3.06 1.56
N ARG A 112 -2.30 4.23 1.11
CA ARG A 112 -3.49 4.86 1.72
C ARG A 112 -4.75 4.04 1.51
N TRP A 113 -4.76 3.22 0.46
CA TRP A 113 -5.89 2.41 0.08
C TRP A 113 -6.17 1.24 1.03
N THR A 114 -5.13 0.63 1.60
CA THR A 114 -5.31 -0.51 2.53
C THR A 114 -5.91 -0.05 3.86
N ASP A 115 -5.51 1.14 4.34
CA ASP A 115 -6.06 1.71 5.57
C ASP A 115 -7.57 1.95 5.45
N PHE A 116 -8.02 2.39 4.27
CA PHE A 116 -9.45 2.54 3.98
C PHE A 116 -10.14 1.21 3.68
N GLU A 117 -9.45 0.23 3.09
CA GLU A 117 -10.04 -1.08 2.79
C GLU A 117 -10.44 -1.81 4.07
N ASP A 118 -9.60 -1.81 5.10
CA ASP A 118 -9.92 -2.45 6.39
C ASP A 118 -11.10 -1.76 7.08
N VAL A 119 -11.11 -0.42 7.08
CA VAL A 119 -12.22 0.36 7.61
C VAL A 119 -13.50 0.06 6.82
N LEU A 120 -13.44 0.17 5.50
CA LEU A 120 -14.59 -0.08 4.65
C LEU A 120 -15.05 -1.53 4.72
N ALA A 121 -14.16 -2.51 4.93
CA ALA A 121 -14.44 -3.94 5.08
C ALA A 121 -15.22 -4.25 6.36
N GLY A 122 -14.84 -3.61 7.48
CA GLY A 122 -15.47 -3.75 8.81
C GLY A 122 -16.77 -2.95 9.01
N VAL A 123 -17.30 -2.30 7.97
CA VAL A 123 -18.58 -1.57 8.04
C VAL A 123 -19.71 -2.55 8.38
N GLY A 124 -20.23 -2.45 9.61
CA GLY A 124 -21.21 -3.37 10.18
C GLY A 124 -20.79 -3.97 11.53
N ASP A 125 -19.50 -3.89 11.87
CA ASP A 125 -18.98 -4.30 13.17
C ASP A 125 -19.24 -3.22 14.24
N ARG A 126 -19.43 -3.63 15.50
CA ARG A 126 -19.85 -2.79 16.64
C ARG A 126 -18.89 -1.65 17.04
N GLY A 127 -17.86 -1.34 16.26
CA GLY A 127 -16.79 -0.40 16.62
C GLY A 127 -16.59 0.79 15.69
N GLN A 128 -17.27 0.87 14.54
CA GLN A 128 -17.06 1.96 13.59
C GLN A 128 -18.15 3.02 13.67
N THR A 129 -17.75 4.28 13.88
CA THR A 129 -18.69 5.41 13.88
C THR A 129 -18.96 5.88 12.44
N PRO A 130 -20.11 6.51 12.17
CA PRO A 130 -20.42 7.08 10.86
C PRO A 130 -19.33 8.02 10.32
N GLU A 131 -18.71 8.79 11.21
CA GLU A 131 -17.67 9.77 10.88
C GLU A 131 -16.40 9.09 10.34
N VAL A 132 -16.03 7.93 10.90
CA VAL A 132 -14.89 7.13 10.42
C VAL A 132 -15.15 6.58 9.02
N ILE A 133 -16.38 6.14 8.75
CA ILE A 133 -16.78 5.63 7.43
C ILE A 133 -16.79 6.76 6.39
N ASP A 134 -17.41 7.89 6.73
CA ASP A 134 -17.45 9.06 5.84
C ASP A 134 -16.04 9.58 5.57
N GLU A 135 -15.14 9.57 6.55
CA GLU A 135 -13.74 9.93 6.34
C GLU A 135 -13.00 8.93 5.45
N ALA A 136 -13.24 7.62 5.61
CA ALA A 136 -12.66 6.61 4.73
C ALA A 136 -13.17 6.75 3.28
N VAL A 137 -14.47 7.03 3.09
CA VAL A 137 -15.05 7.31 1.77
C VAL A 137 -14.44 8.56 1.15
N ARG A 138 -14.34 9.67 1.89
CA ARG A 138 -13.66 10.90 1.43
C ARG A 138 -12.19 10.64 1.13
N GLY A 139 -11.51 9.82 1.93
CA GLY A 139 -10.15 9.35 1.69
C GLY A 139 -10.01 8.67 0.35
N VAL A 140 -10.86 7.68 0.07
CA VAL A 140 -10.94 6.99 -1.23
C VAL A 140 -11.25 7.95 -2.37
N GLU A 141 -12.17 8.89 -2.19
CA GLU A 141 -12.49 9.87 -3.23
C GLU A 141 -11.30 10.76 -3.57
N ARG A 142 -10.62 11.32 -2.55
CA ARG A 142 -9.41 12.13 -2.71
C ARG A 142 -8.30 11.36 -3.42
N GLU A 143 -8.06 10.11 -3.03
CA GLU A 143 -7.02 9.29 -3.66
C GLU A 143 -7.42 8.85 -5.08
N SER A 144 -8.71 8.58 -5.34
CA SER A 144 -9.21 8.19 -6.67
C SER A 144 -9.17 9.33 -7.68
N ALA A 145 -9.18 10.57 -7.19
CA ALA A 145 -9.08 11.78 -8.01
C ALA A 145 -7.64 12.04 -8.49
N ARG A 146 -6.63 11.38 -7.89
CA ARG A 146 -5.22 11.54 -8.29
C ARG A 146 -4.99 10.94 -9.67
N ARG A 147 -4.44 11.75 -10.57
CA ARG A 147 -4.25 11.35 -11.97
C ARG A 147 -2.92 10.64 -12.21
N PHE A 148 -1.96 10.82 -11.31
CA PHE A 148 -0.56 10.44 -11.52
C PHE A 148 -0.05 9.52 -10.41
N LEU A 149 0.83 8.60 -10.81
CA LEU A 149 1.45 7.61 -9.95
C LEU A 149 2.98 7.74 -10.04
N GLY A 150 3.66 7.95 -8.92
CA GLY A 150 5.11 7.81 -8.81
C GLY A 150 5.48 6.40 -8.38
N VAL A 151 6.20 5.67 -9.23
CA VAL A 151 6.65 4.30 -8.95
C VAL A 151 8.16 4.28 -8.75
N TYR A 152 8.59 3.72 -7.62
CA TYR A 152 9.98 3.40 -7.35
C TYR A 152 10.30 2.01 -7.90
N HIS A 153 11.01 1.93 -9.02
CA HIS A 153 11.55 0.66 -9.52
C HIS A 153 12.94 0.47 -8.93
N VAL A 154 13.03 -0.30 -7.85
CA VAL A 154 14.29 -0.53 -7.13
C VAL A 154 15.19 -1.44 -7.95
N LEU A 155 16.37 -0.96 -8.31
CA LEU A 155 17.34 -1.65 -9.16
C LEU A 155 18.43 -2.33 -8.35
N TYR A 156 18.80 -1.74 -7.22
CA TYR A 156 19.82 -2.27 -6.33
C TYR A 156 19.52 -1.90 -4.88
N TYR A 157 19.75 -2.85 -4.00
CA TYR A 157 19.68 -2.64 -2.56
C TYR A 157 20.79 -3.42 -1.87
N SER A 158 21.60 -2.70 -1.10
CA SER A 158 22.63 -3.25 -0.23
C SER A 158 22.26 -2.97 1.22
N VAL A 159 22.11 -4.04 2.00
CA VAL A 159 21.79 -3.93 3.42
C VAL A 159 23.00 -3.39 4.19
N PRO A 160 22.80 -2.43 5.12
CA PRO A 160 23.85 -2.06 6.07
C PRO A 160 24.33 -3.30 6.82
N LYS A 161 25.66 -3.50 6.88
CA LYS A 161 26.26 -4.69 7.51
C LYS A 161 27.48 -4.33 8.35
N ARG A 162 27.66 -5.04 9.45
CA ARG A 162 28.83 -4.87 10.33
C ARG A 162 29.97 -5.74 9.82
N ILE A 163 31.13 -5.15 9.54
CA ILE A 163 32.32 -5.87 9.08
C ILE A 163 33.55 -5.52 9.92
N HIS A 164 34.50 -6.44 10.02
CA HIS A 164 35.86 -6.13 10.50
C HIS A 164 36.73 -5.75 9.32
N LYS A 165 37.08 -4.47 9.20
CA LYS A 165 38.04 -4.02 8.19
C LYS A 165 39.46 -4.41 8.61
N LEU A 166 40.28 -4.78 7.62
CA LEU A 166 41.68 -5.10 7.85
C LEU A 166 42.39 -3.90 8.53
N GLY A 167 43.10 -4.16 9.63
CA GLY A 167 43.82 -3.13 10.38
C GLY A 167 42.99 -2.31 11.37
N LYS A 168 41.68 -2.59 11.54
CA LYS A 168 40.85 -1.93 12.57
C LYS A 168 40.61 -2.87 13.76
N ARG A 169 40.69 -2.33 14.98
CA ARG A 169 40.47 -3.08 16.24
C ARG A 169 39.00 -3.43 16.49
N HIS A 170 38.07 -2.73 15.87
CA HIS A 170 36.63 -2.91 16.10
C HIS A 170 35.88 -3.08 14.79
N ALA A 171 34.74 -3.79 14.86
CA ALA A 171 33.82 -3.90 13.74
C ALA A 171 33.15 -2.55 13.44
N GLU A 172 33.00 -2.22 12.17
CA GLU A 172 32.34 -1.00 11.70
C GLU A 172 31.12 -1.34 10.83
N TRP A 173 30.07 -0.52 10.88
CA TRP A 173 29.00 -0.60 9.91
C TRP A 173 29.47 -0.08 8.55
N VAL A 174 29.15 -0.86 7.53
CA VAL A 174 29.16 -0.44 6.12
C VAL A 174 27.80 0.16 5.82
N ALA A 175 27.83 1.33 5.19
CA ALA A 175 26.64 1.99 4.66
C ALA A 175 25.84 1.03 3.75
N GLY A 176 24.53 1.10 3.89
CA GLY A 176 23.63 0.55 2.88
C GLY A 176 23.52 1.48 1.69
N VAL A 177 23.02 0.94 0.59
CA VAL A 177 22.81 1.68 -0.66
C VAL A 177 21.45 1.28 -1.19
N LEU A 178 20.70 2.26 -1.70
CA LEU A 178 19.44 2.04 -2.37
C LEU A 178 19.45 2.80 -3.69
N ASP A 179 19.17 2.09 -4.77
CA ASP A 179 19.19 2.61 -6.13
C ASP A 179 17.86 2.30 -6.81
N ALA A 180 17.23 3.32 -7.40
CA ALA A 180 15.93 3.19 -8.03
C ALA A 180 15.75 4.13 -9.22
N TRP A 181 14.92 3.72 -10.17
CA TRP A 181 14.24 4.67 -11.04
C TRP A 181 12.98 5.17 -10.33
N PHE A 182 12.80 6.48 -10.29
CA PHE A 182 11.53 7.09 -9.91
C PHE A 182 10.78 7.51 -11.17
N VAL A 183 9.74 6.75 -11.51
CA VAL A 183 8.99 6.89 -12.77
C VAL A 183 7.60 7.43 -12.48
N ILE A 184 7.19 8.45 -13.23
CA ILE A 184 5.85 9.03 -13.12
C ILE A 184 5.00 8.47 -14.25
N HIS A 185 3.89 7.82 -13.88
CA HIS A 185 2.90 7.28 -14.81
C HIS A 185 1.61 8.09 -14.76
N ASP A 186 0.92 8.11 -15.89
CA ASP A 186 -0.51 8.40 -15.92
C ASP A 186 -1.27 7.22 -15.31
N ALA A 187 -2.08 7.43 -14.26
CA ALA A 187 -2.72 6.34 -13.52
C ALA A 187 -3.82 5.60 -14.31
N GLN A 188 -4.39 6.22 -15.36
CA GLN A 188 -5.43 5.59 -16.18
C GLN A 188 -4.82 4.81 -17.34
N SER A 189 -3.88 5.40 -18.07
CA SER A 189 -3.24 4.75 -19.22
C SER A 189 -2.02 3.91 -18.84
N LEU A 190 -1.50 4.07 -17.62
CA LEU A 190 -0.28 3.44 -17.08
C LEU A 190 0.98 3.74 -17.90
N THR A 191 0.90 4.77 -18.74
CA THR A 191 2.01 5.18 -19.61
C THR A 191 3.03 5.96 -18.80
N PRO A 192 4.33 5.62 -18.87
CA PRO A 192 5.37 6.42 -18.24
C PRO A 192 5.49 7.77 -18.95
N LEU A 193 5.47 8.85 -18.18
CA LEU A 193 5.55 10.22 -18.68
C LEU A 193 6.99 10.74 -18.63
N CYS A 194 7.63 10.53 -17.48
CA CYS A 194 8.94 11.05 -17.10
C CYS A 194 9.58 10.16 -16.03
N GLN A 195 10.90 10.26 -15.87
CA GLN A 195 11.65 9.46 -14.90
C GLN A 195 12.99 10.10 -14.54
N ALA A 196 13.44 9.83 -13.32
CA ALA A 196 14.77 10.21 -12.82
C ALA A 196 15.44 9.02 -12.14
N HIS A 197 16.77 8.97 -12.22
CA HIS A 197 17.56 7.97 -11.50
C HIS A 197 17.94 8.52 -10.14
N ILE A 198 17.77 7.71 -9.10
CA ILE A 198 18.01 8.14 -7.72
C ILE A 198 18.80 7.06 -7.00
N THR A 199 20.02 7.44 -6.60
CA THR A 199 20.86 6.62 -5.73
C THR A 199 21.05 7.34 -4.41
N VAL A 200 20.75 6.63 -3.31
CA VAL A 200 21.01 7.12 -1.96
C VAL A 200 21.89 6.15 -1.19
N ARG A 201 22.62 6.70 -0.24
CA ARG A 201 23.54 5.97 0.64
C ARG A 201 23.50 6.65 2.00
N ASN A 202 23.14 5.87 3.01
CA ASN A 202 23.15 6.38 4.37
C ASN A 202 24.59 6.53 4.88
N ASP A 203 24.84 7.58 5.67
CA ASP A 203 26.13 7.74 6.35
C ASP A 203 26.09 7.13 7.75
N VAL A 204 27.23 6.55 8.16
CA VAL A 204 27.46 6.03 9.51
C VAL A 204 28.56 6.86 10.23
N LYS A 205 29.11 7.90 9.60
CA LYS A 205 30.30 8.61 10.09
C LYS A 205 30.05 9.44 11.35
N ASP A 206 28.86 10.00 11.53
CA ASP A 206 28.61 10.96 12.62
C ASP A 206 28.12 10.33 13.93
N ALA A 207 27.92 9.01 13.97
CA ALA A 207 27.46 8.31 15.16
C ALA A 207 28.63 7.93 16.10
N PRO A 208 28.51 8.11 17.43
CA PRO A 208 29.51 7.64 18.40
C PRO A 208 29.78 6.14 18.29
N LEU A 209 31.02 5.70 18.54
CA LEU A 209 31.45 4.29 18.48
C LEU A 209 30.54 3.35 19.29
N ALA A 210 30.06 3.77 20.46
CA ALA A 210 29.15 3.00 21.30
C ALA A 210 27.75 2.79 20.68
N VAL A 211 27.28 3.75 19.87
CA VAL A 211 26.01 3.66 19.11
C VAL A 211 26.22 2.81 17.86
N ARG A 212 27.37 2.94 17.19
CA ARG A 212 27.76 2.11 16.04
C ARG A 212 27.87 0.62 16.34
N LEU A 213 27.87 0.16 17.59
CA LEU A 213 28.02 -1.26 17.91
C LEU A 213 26.70 -1.98 18.21
N LYS A 214 25.60 -1.25 18.41
CA LYS A 214 24.28 -1.80 18.76
C LYS A 214 23.56 -2.43 17.56
N SER A 215 22.68 -3.40 17.85
CA SER A 215 21.79 -4.06 16.87
C SER A 215 20.82 -3.08 16.22
N ASP A 216 20.29 -2.16 17.02
CA ASP A 216 19.21 -1.24 16.63
C ASP A 216 19.69 -0.22 15.58
N THR A 217 21.00 -0.03 15.50
CA THR A 217 21.68 0.80 14.50
C THR A 217 21.40 0.31 13.08
N ARG A 218 21.28 -1.02 12.86
CA ARG A 218 20.91 -1.55 11.55
C ARG A 218 19.54 -1.05 11.12
N ASP A 219 18.57 -1.12 12.04
CA ASP A 219 17.19 -0.75 11.76
C ASP A 219 17.04 0.76 11.54
N ALA A 220 17.76 1.56 12.33
CA ALA A 220 17.86 3.00 12.11
C ALA A 220 18.43 3.31 10.71
N LEU A 221 19.56 2.68 10.35
CA LEU A 221 20.19 2.86 9.05
C LEU A 221 19.27 2.45 7.88
N VAL A 222 18.55 1.34 8.00
CA VAL A 222 17.56 0.91 7.00
C VAL A 222 16.41 1.92 6.87
N THR A 223 15.93 2.44 8.00
CA THR A 223 14.86 3.45 8.05
C THR A 223 15.31 4.77 7.42
N THR A 224 16.57 5.15 7.61
CA THR A 224 17.14 6.36 7.00
C THR A 224 17.21 6.25 5.47
N LEU A 225 17.53 5.08 4.91
CA LEU A 225 17.59 4.90 3.45
C LEU A 225 16.27 5.20 2.75
N GLY A 226 15.13 4.76 3.29
CA GLY A 226 13.82 5.06 2.70
C GLY A 226 13.47 6.54 2.79
N GLY A 227 13.79 7.19 3.91
CA GLY A 227 13.62 8.64 4.09
C GLY A 227 14.52 9.47 3.17
N GLU A 228 15.79 9.09 3.03
CA GLU A 228 16.73 9.71 2.11
C GLU A 228 16.27 9.56 0.66
N LEU A 229 15.82 8.37 0.24
CA LEU A 229 15.30 8.17 -1.12
C LEU A 229 14.08 9.06 -1.37
N ARG A 230 13.14 9.14 -0.42
CA ARG A 230 11.97 10.02 -0.56
C ARG A 230 12.35 11.50 -0.66
N SER A 231 13.32 11.94 0.13
CA SER A 231 13.84 13.32 0.11
C SER A 231 14.52 13.64 -1.22
N ALA A 232 15.41 12.76 -1.69
CA ALA A 232 16.04 12.87 -2.99
C ALA A 232 15.02 12.83 -4.14
N SER A 233 13.92 12.11 -3.97
CA SER A 233 12.82 12.03 -4.95
C SER A 233 12.00 13.30 -5.00
N LYS A 234 11.79 14.00 -3.87
CA LYS A 234 11.17 15.33 -3.86
C LYS A 234 12.03 16.34 -4.62
N GLU A 235 13.35 16.29 -4.43
CA GLU A 235 14.29 17.14 -5.16
C GLU A 235 14.30 16.79 -6.66
N ALA A 236 14.39 15.51 -7.00
CA ALA A 236 14.32 15.05 -8.39
C ALA A 236 13.00 15.43 -9.06
N LEU A 237 11.86 15.32 -8.36
CA LEU A 237 10.56 15.73 -8.85
C LEU A 237 10.55 17.21 -9.22
N SER A 238 11.09 18.07 -8.35
CA SER A 238 11.16 19.52 -8.61
C SER A 238 11.99 19.88 -9.85
N ARG A 239 12.97 19.02 -10.21
CA ARG A 239 13.74 19.16 -11.47
C ARG A 239 12.99 18.59 -12.68
N MET A 240 12.19 17.54 -12.49
CA MET A 240 11.42 16.91 -13.55
C MET A 240 10.20 17.73 -13.97
N THR A 241 9.57 18.46 -13.04
CA THR A 241 8.30 19.18 -13.27
C THR A 241 8.07 20.25 -12.20
N GLY A 242 7.47 21.38 -12.60
CA GLY A 242 7.00 22.41 -11.67
C GLY A 242 5.53 22.24 -11.24
N VAL A 243 4.87 21.16 -11.64
CA VAL A 243 3.41 20.99 -11.54
C VAL A 243 3.00 19.91 -10.55
N LEU A 244 3.75 18.82 -10.46
CA LEU A 244 3.45 17.70 -9.59
C LEU A 244 4.02 17.91 -8.19
N THR A 245 3.34 17.34 -7.20
CA THR A 245 3.77 17.43 -5.79
C THR A 245 3.86 16.04 -5.17
N MET A 246 4.88 15.84 -4.33
CA MET A 246 4.97 14.66 -3.47
C MET A 246 3.86 14.74 -2.41
N PRO A 247 3.26 13.61 -2.02
CA PRO A 247 2.34 13.60 -0.89
C PRO A 247 3.10 13.92 0.41
N ASP A 248 2.46 14.68 1.30
CA ASP A 248 3.05 15.05 2.60
C ASP A 248 3.37 13.82 3.48
N ASP A 249 4.44 13.93 4.27
CA ASP A 249 4.83 12.93 5.26
C ASP A 249 3.86 12.84 6.45
N ASP A 250 3.25 13.97 6.82
CA ASP A 250 2.42 14.11 8.03
C ASP A 250 1.05 13.44 7.95
N GLN A 251 0.61 13.02 6.76
CA GLN A 251 -0.65 12.28 6.61
C GLN A 251 -0.50 10.78 6.93
N ARG A 252 0.60 10.36 7.55
CA ARG A 252 0.85 8.99 8.03
C ARG A 252 0.41 8.74 9.48
N VAL A 253 -0.08 9.75 10.19
CA VAL A 253 -0.39 9.66 11.62
C VAL A 253 -1.83 10.08 11.87
N ALA A 254 -2.71 9.11 12.06
CA ALA A 254 -3.87 9.28 12.93
C ALA A 254 -4.49 7.97 13.47
N HIS A 255 -3.89 6.77 13.31
CA HIS A 255 -4.46 5.56 13.94
C HIS A 255 -3.35 4.67 14.51
N ARG A 256 -2.94 4.97 15.75
CA ARG A 256 -2.45 4.00 16.72
C ARG A 256 -3.39 4.03 17.92
#